data_AF-A0A6B2FXX4-F1
#
_entry.id   AF-A0A6B2FXX4-F1
#
_cell.length_a   1.000
_cell.length_b   1.000
_cell.length_c   1.000
_cell.angle_alpha   90.00
_cell.angle_beta   90.00
_cell.angle_gamma   90.00
#
_symmetry.space_group_name_H-M   'P 1'
#
loop_
_entity.id
_entity.type
_entity.pdbx_description
1 polymer ?
#
loop_
_entity_poly.entity_id
_entity_poly.type
_entity_poly.pdbx_seq_one_letter_code
_entity_poly.pdbx_strand_id
1 'polypeptide(L)'
;YIYLFMPDHYKFKKLEIIKNSKVHEKIIAGVFKYVGHCFGHLSLIHHLTFKGLSISRKAYRKQSCSYLENGEKVFRRLEAKDGLLVDFKELKSIKEIFRDCVSTYKDQPCLGERKILKETQMVCQETGKTSVKWTLSNFVWSSYSDVLNEVINVASHLKALNLNQNRKIAFFADTCKNWMVTALSVMEVRSTLITLYVNLSDSSVEYCLTLTEPVAIFVDHKTIHRVNAILPKIPSIKTIIYNPLETDDSDLSLFKQREDINFLVIDELKNQSQSTYSDEIDEPTLSDTVVLMFTSGSTGIPKGFKNKALNKGLRSLTR
;
A
#
# COMPACT_ATOMS: atom_id res chain seq x y z
N TYR A 1 24.71 13.88 -7.37
CA TYR A 1 25.60 13.31 -6.35
C TYR A 1 24.74 12.50 -5.40
N ILE A 2 24.81 11.17 -5.47
CA ILE A 2 24.04 10.27 -4.60
C ILE A 2 24.96 9.90 -3.44
N TYR A 3 24.65 10.38 -2.24
CA TYR A 3 25.29 9.93 -1.01
C TYR A 3 24.49 8.74 -0.47
N LEU A 4 25.04 7.53 -0.63
CA LEU A 4 24.61 6.36 0.11
C LEU A 4 25.35 6.36 1.44
N PHE A 5 24.66 6.61 2.55
CA PHE A 5 25.17 6.30 3.88
C PHE A 5 25.16 4.78 4.04
N MET A 6 26.36 4.18 4.03
CA MET A 6 26.58 2.80 4.45
C MET A 6 27.45 2.81 5.73
N PRO A 7 27.29 1.84 6.64
CA PRO A 7 28.10 1.74 7.85
C PRO A 7 29.60 1.61 7.53
N ASP A 8 30.46 2.24 8.34
CA ASP A 8 31.91 2.40 8.18
C ASP A 8 32.74 1.09 8.04
N HIS A 9 32.12 -0.08 8.16
CA HIS A 9 32.79 -1.37 8.08
C HIS A 9 32.97 -1.92 6.67
N TYR A 10 32.28 -1.38 5.67
CA TYR A 10 32.50 -1.75 4.27
C TYR A 10 33.41 -0.73 3.57
N LYS A 11 34.73 -0.83 3.81
CA LYS A 11 35.72 -0.17 2.96
C LYS A 11 35.75 -0.86 1.59
N PHE A 12 34.78 -0.54 0.73
CA PHE A 12 34.90 -0.85 -0.69
C PHE A 12 36.07 -0.03 -1.23
N LYS A 13 37.22 -0.68 -1.46
CA LYS A 13 38.28 -0.11 -2.30
C LYS A 13 37.61 0.33 -3.60
N LYS A 14 37.75 1.62 -3.94
CA LYS A 14 37.31 2.17 -5.22
C LYS A 14 37.89 1.26 -6.31
N LEU A 15 37.03 0.62 -7.09
CA LEU A 15 37.45 -0.21 -8.20
C LEU A 15 38.13 0.70 -9.22
N GLU A 16 39.47 0.73 -9.20
CA GLU A 16 40.23 1.42 -10.21
C GLU A 16 40.18 0.58 -11.49
N ILE A 17 39.53 1.14 -12.52
CA ILE A 17 39.51 0.55 -13.84
C ILE A 17 40.95 0.61 -14.36
N ILE A 18 41.59 -0.55 -14.51
CA ILE A 18 42.93 -0.68 -15.09
C ILE A 18 42.83 -0.21 -16.55
N LYS A 19 43.23 1.05 -16.81
CA LYS A 19 43.14 1.66 -18.14
C LYS A 19 44.07 0.99 -19.17
N ASN A 20 45.19 0.41 -18.70
CA ASN A 20 46.18 -0.29 -19.51
C ASN A 20 46.38 -1.72 -19.01
N SER A 21 45.36 -2.57 -19.16
CA SER A 21 45.46 -3.96 -18.72
C SER A 21 46.50 -4.72 -19.55
N LYS A 22 47.38 -5.45 -18.86
CA LYS A 22 48.41 -6.30 -19.49
C LYS A 22 47.72 -7.45 -20.24
N VAL A 23 48.40 -8.03 -21.23
CA VAL A 23 47.82 -9.10 -22.08
C VAL A 23 47.28 -10.27 -21.25
N HIS A 24 48.00 -10.70 -20.21
CA HIS A 24 47.55 -11.80 -19.34
C HIS A 24 46.28 -11.45 -18.53
N GLU A 25 46.11 -10.19 -18.11
CA GLU A 25 44.90 -9.75 -17.38
C GLU A 25 43.66 -9.78 -18.29
N LYS A 26 43.82 -9.43 -19.57
CA LYS A 26 42.74 -9.55 -20.58
C LYS A 26 42.36 -11.00 -20.84
N ILE A 27 43.34 -11.90 -20.88
CA ILE A 27 43.10 -13.34 -21.03
C ILE A 27 42.33 -13.87 -19.82
N ILE A 28 42.78 -13.55 -18.60
CA ILE A 28 42.10 -13.98 -17.36
C ILE A 28 40.65 -13.44 -17.32
N ALA A 29 40.43 -12.16 -17.62
CA ALA A 29 39.09 -11.58 -17.68
C ALA A 29 38.22 -12.22 -18.77
N GLY A 30 38.81 -12.59 -19.90
CA GLY A 30 38.15 -13.35 -20.97
C GLY A 30 37.69 -14.73 -20.50
N VAL A 31 38.56 -15.46 -19.78
CA VAL A 31 38.21 -16.77 -19.18
C VAL A 31 37.09 -16.63 -18.17
N PHE A 32 37.16 -15.65 -17.25
CA PHE A 32 36.07 -15.42 -16.28
C PHE A 32 34.74 -15.06 -16.94
N LYS A 33 34.77 -14.23 -18.00
CA LYS A 33 33.56 -13.91 -18.79
C LYS A 33 33.01 -15.16 -19.48
N TYR A 34 33.87 -15.99 -20.05
CA TYR A 34 33.46 -17.21 -20.74
C TYR A 34 32.85 -18.22 -19.77
N VAL A 35 33.51 -18.46 -18.63
CA VAL A 35 33.00 -19.32 -17.56
C VAL A 35 31.66 -18.80 -17.04
N GLY A 36 31.55 -17.50 -16.74
CA GLY A 36 30.28 -16.88 -16.32
C GLY A 36 29.17 -17.03 -17.36
N HIS A 37 29.51 -16.88 -18.64
CA HIS A 37 28.58 -17.12 -19.74
C HIS A 37 28.12 -18.59 -19.81
N CYS A 38 29.05 -19.55 -19.67
CA CYS A 38 28.72 -20.98 -19.62
C CYS A 38 27.84 -21.34 -18.42
N PHE A 39 28.12 -20.80 -17.22
CA PHE A 39 27.28 -20.99 -16.03
C PHE A 39 25.89 -20.39 -16.19
N GLY A 40 25.75 -19.27 -16.91
CA GLY A 40 24.44 -18.74 -17.30
C GLY A 40 23.60 -19.75 -18.09
N HIS A 41 24.23 -20.46 -19.03
CA HIS A 41 23.57 -21.50 -19.83
C HIS A 41 23.29 -22.80 -19.07
N LEU A 42 24.05 -23.13 -18.02
CA LEU A 42 23.76 -24.30 -17.16
C LEU A 42 22.37 -24.19 -16.51
N SER A 43 21.95 -22.99 -16.10
CA SER A 43 20.60 -22.75 -15.58
C SER A 43 19.52 -22.99 -16.64
N LEU A 44 19.83 -22.68 -17.91
CA LEU A 44 18.97 -22.90 -19.07
C LEU A 44 18.86 -24.39 -19.39
N ILE A 45 19.98 -25.14 -19.35
CA ILE A 45 20.00 -26.60 -19.54
C ILE A 45 19.16 -27.28 -18.45
N HIS A 46 19.31 -26.89 -17.18
CA HIS A 46 18.49 -27.41 -16.08
C HIS A 46 17.00 -27.11 -16.29
N HIS A 47 16.66 -25.89 -16.71
CA HIS A 47 15.29 -25.51 -17.04
C HIS A 47 14.73 -26.34 -18.20
N LEU A 48 15.48 -26.50 -19.29
CA LEU A 48 15.07 -27.23 -20.47
C LEU A 48 14.93 -28.74 -20.21
N THR A 49 15.80 -29.32 -19.38
CA THR A 49 15.76 -30.75 -19.04
C THR A 49 14.61 -31.10 -18.08
N PHE A 50 14.30 -30.25 -17.09
CA PHE A 50 13.25 -30.54 -16.11
C PHE A 50 11.86 -30.01 -16.46
N LYS A 51 11.77 -28.88 -17.20
CA LYS A 51 10.48 -28.25 -17.55
C LYS A 51 10.11 -28.38 -19.02
N GLY A 52 11.02 -28.89 -19.85
CA GLY A 52 10.84 -29.03 -21.29
C GLY A 52 10.76 -27.69 -22.04
N LEU A 53 10.63 -27.75 -23.37
CA LEU A 53 10.27 -26.62 -24.23
C LEU A 53 8.77 -26.30 -24.15
N SER A 54 8.18 -26.32 -22.95
CA SER A 54 6.82 -25.83 -22.76
C SER A 54 6.85 -24.30 -22.85
N ILE A 55 6.90 -23.80 -24.08
CA ILE A 55 6.66 -22.40 -24.40
C ILE A 55 5.28 -22.08 -23.84
N SER A 56 5.23 -21.34 -22.74
CA SER A 56 3.98 -20.80 -22.21
C SER A 56 3.34 -19.97 -23.32
N ARG A 57 2.35 -20.52 -24.03
CA ARG A 57 1.62 -19.80 -25.09
C ARG A 57 1.04 -18.47 -24.57
N LYS A 58 0.82 -18.35 -23.25
CA LYS A 58 0.41 -17.11 -22.57
C LYS A 58 1.45 -15.98 -22.68
N ALA A 59 2.76 -16.29 -22.68
CA ALA A 59 3.82 -15.29 -22.77
C ALA A 59 3.94 -14.65 -24.16
N TYR A 60 3.52 -15.37 -25.21
CA TYR A 60 3.56 -14.90 -26.60
C TYR A 60 2.20 -14.41 -27.12
N ARG A 61 1.15 -14.49 -26.30
CA ARG A 61 -0.16 -13.92 -26.65
C ARG A 61 -0.02 -12.41 -26.66
N LYS A 62 -0.36 -11.76 -27.79
CA LYS A 62 -0.44 -10.31 -27.88
C LYS A 62 -1.49 -9.81 -26.87
N GLN A 63 -1.04 -9.22 -25.76
CA GLN A 63 -1.91 -8.77 -24.67
C GLN A 63 -2.48 -7.37 -24.92
N SER A 64 -1.75 -6.56 -25.69
CA SER A 64 -2.12 -5.18 -26.01
C SER A 64 -2.06 -4.90 -27.51
N CYS A 65 -2.90 -3.98 -27.94
CA CYS A 65 -2.85 -3.34 -29.24
C CYS A 65 -2.50 -1.85 -29.05
N SER A 66 -1.85 -1.27 -30.04
CA SER A 66 -1.64 0.18 -30.09
C SER A 66 -2.36 0.77 -31.28
N TYR A 67 -2.94 1.95 -31.10
CA TYR A 67 -3.53 2.75 -32.18
C TYR A 67 -3.18 4.22 -31.94
N LEU A 68 -3.42 5.06 -32.96
CA LEU A 68 -3.20 6.51 -32.86
C LEU A 68 -4.51 7.17 -32.43
N GLU A 69 -4.47 7.93 -31.34
CA GLU A 69 -5.59 8.72 -30.82
C GLU A 69 -5.08 10.14 -30.62
N ASN A 70 -5.69 11.13 -31.27
CA ASN A 70 -5.29 12.54 -31.20
C ASN A 70 -3.79 12.78 -31.49
N GLY A 71 -3.20 12.00 -32.40
CA GLY A 71 -1.78 12.10 -32.77
C GLY A 71 -0.82 11.39 -31.80
N GLU A 72 -1.31 10.82 -30.71
CA GLU A 72 -0.50 10.06 -29.75
C GLU A 72 -0.73 8.55 -29.88
N LYS A 73 0.32 7.77 -29.62
CA LYS A 73 0.23 6.31 -29.63
C LYS A 73 -0.31 5.82 -28.29
N VAL A 74 -1.55 5.33 -28.30
CA VAL A 74 -2.23 4.79 -27.12
C VAL A 74 -2.15 3.27 -27.13
N PHE A 75 -1.92 2.65 -25.97
CA PHE A 75 -1.93 1.20 -25.79
C PHE A 75 -3.19 0.77 -25.03
N ARG A 76 -3.91 -0.23 -25.55
CA ARG A 76 -5.08 -0.85 -24.89
C ARG A 76 -4.94 -2.36 -24.83
N ARG A 77 -5.62 -2.97 -23.85
CA ARG A 77 -5.77 -4.44 -23.77
C ARG A 77 -6.54 -4.93 -25.00
N LEU A 78 -6.11 -6.04 -25.61
CA LEU A 78 -6.70 -6.54 -26.87
C LEU A 78 -8.21 -6.80 -26.77
N GLU A 79 -8.67 -7.31 -25.63
CA GLU A 79 -10.09 -7.60 -25.36
C GLU A 79 -10.91 -6.31 -25.12
N ALA A 80 -10.25 -5.20 -24.78
CA ALA A 80 -10.86 -3.90 -24.51
C ALA A 80 -10.42 -2.86 -25.57
N LYS A 81 -10.20 -3.32 -26.82
CA LYS A 81 -9.66 -2.47 -27.89
C LYS A 81 -10.60 -1.32 -28.23
N ASP A 82 -11.92 -1.58 -28.24
CA ASP A 82 -12.95 -0.64 -28.68
C ASP A 82 -13.48 0.22 -27.51
N GLY A 83 -13.19 -0.15 -26.27
CA GLY A 83 -13.71 0.51 -25.08
C GLY A 83 -13.52 -0.32 -23.82
N LEU A 84 -14.04 0.16 -22.69
CA LEU A 84 -14.07 -0.62 -21.46
C LEU A 84 -15.03 -1.81 -21.58
N LEU A 85 -14.61 -2.95 -21.08
CA LEU A 85 -15.39 -4.19 -21.08
C LEU A 85 -16.53 -4.17 -20.05
N VAL A 86 -16.37 -3.38 -18.99
CA VAL A 86 -17.35 -3.20 -17.93
C VAL A 86 -17.73 -1.74 -17.95
N ASP A 87 -19.03 -1.50 -18.05
CA ASP A 87 -19.60 -0.18 -18.06
C ASP A 87 -20.05 0.14 -16.64
N PHE A 88 -19.49 1.19 -16.04
CA PHE A 88 -19.92 1.66 -14.73
C PHE A 88 -21.07 2.68 -14.85
N LYS A 89 -21.72 2.77 -16.02
CA LYS A 89 -22.86 3.65 -16.31
C LYS A 89 -23.77 3.80 -15.08
N GLU A 90 -24.00 5.06 -14.72
CA GLU A 90 -24.82 5.53 -13.58
C GLU A 90 -24.14 5.60 -12.20
N LEU A 91 -23.04 4.89 -11.94
CA LEU A 91 -22.34 4.94 -10.65
C LEU A 91 -21.48 6.21 -10.53
N LYS A 92 -21.74 7.03 -9.51
CA LYS A 92 -21.15 8.37 -9.35
C LYS A 92 -20.04 8.43 -8.31
N SER A 93 -19.91 7.40 -7.48
CA SER A 93 -19.02 7.41 -6.32
C SER A 93 -18.40 6.04 -6.01
N ILE A 94 -17.28 6.03 -5.30
CA ILE A 94 -16.66 4.78 -4.83
C ILE A 94 -17.59 4.00 -3.89
N LYS A 95 -18.35 4.73 -3.07
CA LYS A 95 -19.41 4.18 -2.22
C LYS A 95 -20.40 3.37 -3.06
N GLU A 96 -20.94 3.95 -4.13
CA GLU A 96 -21.88 3.26 -5.01
C GLU A 96 -21.26 2.04 -5.69
N ILE A 97 -20.03 2.16 -6.21
CA ILE A 97 -19.34 1.02 -6.85
C ILE A 97 -19.13 -0.12 -5.86
N PHE A 98 -18.69 0.19 -4.64
CA PHE A 98 -18.44 -0.85 -3.66
C PHE A 98 -19.75 -1.52 -3.23
N ARG A 99 -20.82 -0.74 -3.01
CA ARG A 99 -22.15 -1.29 -2.69
C ARG A 99 -22.74 -2.11 -3.85
N ASP A 100 -22.52 -1.70 -5.10
CA ASP A 100 -22.92 -2.47 -6.29
C ASP A 100 -22.13 -3.79 -6.43
N CYS A 101 -20.81 -3.75 -6.16
CA CYS A 101 -20.02 -4.98 -6.04
C CYS A 101 -20.59 -5.91 -4.96
N VAL A 102 -20.97 -5.36 -3.80
CA VAL A 102 -21.52 -6.16 -2.69
C VAL A 102 -22.90 -6.72 -3.03
N SER A 103 -23.76 -5.98 -3.71
CA SER A 103 -25.07 -6.49 -4.14
C SER A 103 -24.93 -7.64 -5.15
N THR A 104 -23.95 -7.55 -6.05
CA THR A 104 -23.69 -8.55 -7.09
C THR A 104 -22.97 -9.79 -6.58
N TYR A 105 -21.99 -9.62 -5.69
CA TYR A 105 -21.06 -10.68 -5.26
C TYR A 105 -21.13 -10.98 -3.76
N LYS A 106 -22.30 -10.74 -3.13
CA LYS A 106 -22.53 -10.76 -1.69
C LYS A 106 -21.75 -11.83 -0.92
N ASP A 107 -21.89 -13.10 -1.33
CA ASP A 107 -21.32 -14.26 -0.62
C ASP A 107 -19.96 -14.71 -1.15
N GLN A 108 -19.40 -14.00 -2.15
CA GLN A 108 -18.09 -14.34 -2.72
C GLN A 108 -16.94 -13.86 -1.83
N PRO A 109 -15.77 -14.53 -1.84
CA PRO A 109 -14.58 -14.05 -1.13
C PRO A 109 -14.15 -12.66 -1.60
N CYS A 110 -14.00 -11.72 -0.65
CA CYS A 110 -13.63 -10.33 -0.92
C CYS A 110 -12.22 -10.01 -0.41
N LEU A 111 -12.01 -10.08 0.90
CA LEU A 111 -10.72 -9.81 1.54
C LEU A 111 -10.21 -11.04 2.27
N GLY A 112 -8.96 -11.41 1.99
CA GLY A 112 -8.29 -12.56 2.58
C GLY A 112 -7.13 -12.14 3.46
N GLU A 113 -7.03 -12.71 4.66
CA GLU A 113 -5.91 -12.51 5.57
C GLU A 113 -5.35 -13.83 6.09
N ARG A 114 -4.14 -13.78 6.64
CA ARG A 114 -3.47 -14.95 7.24
C ARG A 114 -3.07 -14.61 8.65
N LYS A 115 -3.42 -15.48 9.60
CA LYS A 115 -3.03 -15.35 11.00
C LYS A 115 -1.59 -15.76 11.20
N ILE A 116 -0.93 -15.14 12.17
CA ILE A 116 0.42 -15.53 12.57
C ILE A 116 0.29 -16.67 13.56
N LEU A 117 0.69 -17.88 13.14
CA LEU A 117 0.64 -19.07 14.00
C LEU A 117 1.87 -19.15 14.91
N LYS A 118 3.03 -18.72 14.40
CA LYS A 118 4.29 -18.76 15.14
C LYS A 118 5.26 -17.72 14.63
N GLU A 119 5.85 -16.98 15.56
CA GLU A 119 7.03 -16.16 15.31
C GLU A 119 8.30 -16.92 15.74
N THR A 120 9.36 -16.85 14.93
CA THR A 120 10.67 -17.40 15.27
C THR A 120 11.74 -16.38 14.97
N GLN A 121 12.36 -15.86 16.03
CA GLN A 121 13.50 -14.96 15.91
C GLN A 121 14.77 -15.77 15.67
N MET A 122 15.51 -15.40 14.64
CA MET A 122 16.78 -16.00 14.26
C MET A 122 17.84 -14.92 14.30
N VAL A 123 18.76 -15.02 15.26
CA VAL A 123 19.89 -14.10 15.38
C VAL A 123 21.06 -14.68 14.59
N CYS A 124 21.56 -13.92 13.62
CA CYS A 124 22.78 -14.25 12.92
C CYS A 124 23.97 -14.11 13.90
N GLN A 125 24.62 -15.22 14.23
CA GLN A 125 25.72 -15.25 15.19
C GLN A 125 26.91 -14.37 14.77
N GLU A 126 27.17 -14.24 13.46
CA GLU A 126 28.29 -13.46 12.92
C GLU A 126 28.02 -11.95 12.88
N THR A 127 26.77 -11.56 12.57
CA THR A 127 26.43 -10.13 12.37
C THR A 127 25.61 -9.52 13.50
N GLY A 128 25.15 -10.34 14.45
CA GLY A 128 24.20 -9.94 15.50
C GLY A 128 22.81 -9.56 14.98
N LYS A 129 22.56 -9.63 13.67
CA LYS A 129 21.28 -9.24 13.08
C LYS A 129 20.19 -10.24 13.42
N THR A 130 19.13 -9.77 14.04
CA THR A 130 17.90 -10.54 14.25
C THR A 130 17.06 -10.50 12.98
N SER A 131 16.62 -11.68 12.54
CA SER A 131 15.61 -11.85 11.50
C SER A 131 14.41 -12.55 12.10
N VAL A 132 13.22 -12.17 11.65
CA VAL A 132 11.97 -12.74 12.14
C VAL A 132 11.37 -13.62 11.05
N LYS A 133 11.11 -14.88 11.38
CA LYS A 133 10.40 -15.82 10.51
C LYS A 133 9.00 -16.04 11.05
N TRP A 134 8.00 -15.74 10.23
CA TRP A 134 6.60 -16.03 10.55
C TRP A 134 6.13 -17.33 9.88
N THR A 135 5.46 -18.15 10.67
CA THR A 135 4.64 -19.26 10.17
C THR A 135 3.20 -18.78 10.15
N LEU A 136 2.58 -18.81 8.97
CA LEU A 136 1.28 -18.20 8.71
C LEU A 136 0.22 -19.27 8.44
N SER A 137 -1.02 -19.03 8.84
CA SER A 137 -2.16 -19.93 8.59
C SER A 137 -2.51 -20.03 7.09
N ASN A 138 -3.50 -20.87 6.77
CA ASN A 138 -4.24 -20.73 5.51
C ASN A 138 -4.97 -19.39 5.46
N PHE A 139 -5.37 -18.95 4.27
CA PHE A 139 -6.18 -17.74 4.14
C PHE A 139 -7.54 -17.93 4.80
N VAL A 140 -7.94 -16.93 5.58
CA VAL A 140 -9.29 -16.74 6.07
C VAL A 140 -9.89 -15.61 5.24
N TRP A 141 -11.03 -15.88 4.60
CA TRP A 141 -11.68 -14.96 3.70
C TRP A 141 -12.94 -14.38 4.35
N SER A 142 -13.13 -13.08 4.20
CA SER A 142 -14.41 -12.41 4.47
C SER A 142 -15.17 -12.23 3.16
N SER A 143 -16.48 -12.45 3.20
CA SER A 143 -17.34 -12.22 2.04
C SER A 143 -17.50 -10.72 1.75
N TYR A 144 -18.01 -10.34 0.58
CA TYR A 144 -18.35 -8.94 0.30
C TYR A 144 -19.34 -8.38 1.32
N SER A 145 -20.33 -9.17 1.75
CA SER A 145 -21.29 -8.77 2.78
C SER A 145 -20.62 -8.51 4.13
N ASP A 146 -19.68 -9.37 4.54
CA ASP A 146 -18.97 -9.20 5.81
C ASP A 146 -18.12 -7.94 5.80
N VAL A 147 -17.40 -7.71 4.69
CA VAL A 147 -16.57 -6.50 4.54
C VAL A 147 -17.44 -5.24 4.53
N LEU A 148 -18.61 -5.25 3.88
CA LEU A 148 -19.52 -4.11 3.94
C LEU A 148 -20.01 -3.83 5.37
N ASN A 149 -20.33 -4.86 6.15
CA ASN A 149 -20.71 -4.70 7.55
C ASN A 149 -19.57 -4.09 8.38
N GLU A 150 -18.34 -4.59 8.24
CA GLU A 150 -17.15 -4.03 8.88
C GLU A 150 -16.96 -2.55 8.49
N VAL A 151 -17.12 -2.23 7.20
CA VAL A 151 -17.02 -0.86 6.67
C VAL A 151 -18.10 0.07 7.27
N ILE A 152 -19.35 -0.38 7.35
CA ILE A 152 -20.45 0.40 7.94
C ILE A 152 -20.18 0.65 9.43
N ASN A 153 -19.72 -0.37 10.16
CA ASN A 153 -19.39 -0.25 11.58
C ASN A 153 -18.28 0.77 11.82
N VAL A 154 -17.18 0.70 11.08
CA VAL A 154 -16.09 1.69 11.20
C VAL A 154 -16.56 3.07 10.75
N ALA A 155 -17.31 3.19 9.65
CA ALA A 155 -17.87 4.46 9.18
C ALA A 155 -18.80 5.11 10.22
N SER A 156 -19.57 4.31 10.96
CA SER A 156 -20.45 4.80 12.02
C SER A 156 -19.66 5.43 13.18
N HIS A 157 -18.55 4.81 13.59
CA HIS A 157 -17.65 5.38 14.59
C HIS A 157 -16.97 6.65 14.10
N LEU A 158 -16.51 6.68 12.84
CA LEU A 158 -15.93 7.89 12.25
C LEU A 158 -16.91 9.06 12.27
N LYS A 159 -18.19 8.82 11.95
CA LYS A 159 -19.25 9.84 12.05
C LYS A 159 -19.45 10.32 13.49
N ALA A 160 -19.56 9.40 14.45
CA ALA A 160 -19.76 9.74 15.86
C ALA A 160 -18.64 10.63 16.42
N LEU A 161 -17.43 10.50 15.87
CA LEU A 161 -16.26 11.32 16.19
C LEU A 161 -16.13 12.60 15.36
N ASN A 162 -17.11 12.92 14.51
CA ASN A 162 -17.08 14.06 13.58
C ASN A 162 -15.90 14.01 12.59
N LEU A 163 -15.46 12.79 12.23
CA LEU A 163 -14.41 12.52 11.24
C LEU A 163 -14.97 12.31 9.83
N ASN A 164 -16.16 12.84 9.55
CA ASN A 164 -16.87 12.81 8.27
C ASN A 164 -16.80 14.16 7.54
N GLN A 165 -17.15 14.19 6.25
CA GLN A 165 -17.27 15.38 5.39
C GLN A 165 -16.00 16.25 5.33
N ASN A 166 -15.16 16.01 4.32
CA ASN A 166 -13.94 16.78 4.02
C ASN A 166 -12.89 16.80 5.15
N ARG A 167 -13.02 15.92 6.16
CA ARG A 167 -11.97 15.67 7.14
C ARG A 167 -10.85 14.86 6.50
N LYS A 168 -9.63 15.09 6.96
CA LYS A 168 -8.42 14.45 6.43
C LYS A 168 -7.94 13.39 7.40
N ILE A 169 -7.84 12.15 6.93
CA ILE A 169 -7.43 11.00 7.73
C ILE A 169 -6.18 10.41 7.09
N ALA A 170 -5.05 10.44 7.79
CA ALA A 170 -3.80 9.91 7.30
C ALA A 170 -3.67 8.41 7.60
N PHE A 171 -3.01 7.69 6.71
CA PHE A 171 -2.73 6.26 6.83
C PHE A 171 -1.23 6.10 6.70
N PHE A 172 -0.61 5.63 7.78
CA PHE A 172 0.79 5.35 7.85
C PHE A 172 0.95 3.94 8.42
N ALA A 173 0.72 2.95 7.57
CA ALA A 173 0.70 1.54 7.92
C ALA A 173 0.89 0.69 6.65
N ASP A 174 1.29 -0.56 6.83
CA ASP A 174 1.31 -1.55 5.77
C ASP A 174 -0.12 -1.89 5.30
N THR A 175 -0.24 -2.26 4.02
CA THR A 175 -1.54 -2.69 3.45
C THR A 175 -1.98 -4.01 4.08
N CYS A 176 -3.17 -4.02 4.67
CA CYS A 176 -3.81 -5.19 5.27
C CYS A 176 -5.34 -5.12 5.12
N LYS A 177 -6.06 -6.15 5.59
CA LYS A 177 -7.53 -6.17 5.59
C LYS A 177 -8.10 -4.96 6.34
N ASN A 178 -7.64 -4.72 7.57
CA ASN A 178 -8.09 -3.59 8.40
C ASN A 178 -7.78 -2.23 7.76
N TRP A 179 -6.65 -2.10 7.06
CA TRP A 179 -6.33 -0.92 6.25
C TRP A 179 -7.39 -0.69 5.18
N MET A 180 -7.76 -1.74 4.42
CA MET A 180 -8.75 -1.63 3.34
C MET A 180 -10.15 -1.29 3.86
N VAL A 181 -10.59 -1.97 4.92
CA VAL A 181 -11.87 -1.70 5.60
C VAL A 181 -11.92 -0.24 6.05
N THR A 182 -10.88 0.24 6.73
CA THR A 182 -10.84 1.63 7.20
C THR A 182 -10.83 2.61 6.03
N ALA A 183 -10.06 2.33 4.97
CA ALA A 183 -10.02 3.19 3.77
C ALA A 183 -11.38 3.32 3.09
N LEU A 184 -12.10 2.20 2.91
CA LEU A 184 -13.47 2.21 2.38
C LEU A 184 -14.43 2.97 3.31
N SER A 185 -14.26 2.85 4.63
CA SER A 185 -15.05 3.57 5.63
C SER A 185 -14.82 5.09 5.57
N VAL A 186 -13.57 5.53 5.36
CA VAL A 186 -13.24 6.94 5.14
C VAL A 186 -13.97 7.49 3.91
N MET A 187 -14.05 6.69 2.84
CA MET A 187 -14.77 7.05 1.62
C MET A 187 -16.28 7.07 1.82
N GLU A 188 -16.84 6.10 2.58
CA GLU A 188 -18.26 6.08 2.97
C GLU A 188 -18.65 7.35 3.72
N VAL A 189 -17.76 7.92 4.54
CA VAL A 189 -18.02 9.15 5.31
C VAL A 189 -17.61 10.45 4.62
N ARG A 190 -17.26 10.40 3.32
CA ARG A 190 -16.84 11.56 2.52
C ARG A 190 -15.64 12.31 3.12
N SER A 191 -14.72 11.58 3.72
CA SER A 191 -13.46 12.12 4.20
C SER A 191 -12.34 11.83 3.21
N THR A 192 -11.28 12.63 3.28
CA THR A 192 -10.09 12.50 2.44
C THR A 192 -9.11 11.53 3.09
N LEU A 193 -8.80 10.47 2.36
CA LEU A 193 -7.75 9.51 2.71
C LEU A 193 -6.37 10.07 2.30
N ILE A 194 -5.44 10.22 3.23
CA ILE A 194 -4.03 10.53 2.95
C ILE A 194 -3.20 9.26 3.14
N THR A 195 -2.46 8.84 2.12
CA THR A 195 -1.62 7.63 2.21
C THR A 195 -0.14 8.01 2.27
N LEU A 196 0.55 7.46 3.28
CA LEU A 196 1.98 7.63 3.53
C LEU A 196 2.65 6.26 3.50
N TYR A 197 3.70 6.13 2.70
CA TYR A 197 4.46 4.88 2.65
C TYR A 197 5.25 4.66 3.95
N VAL A 198 5.23 3.44 4.47
CA VAL A 198 5.97 3.06 5.68
C VAL A 198 7.49 3.26 5.56
N ASN A 199 8.03 3.29 4.34
CA ASN A 199 9.45 3.46 4.07
C ASN A 199 9.90 4.94 4.01
N LEU A 200 8.99 5.91 4.15
CA LEU A 200 9.35 7.32 4.25
C LEU A 200 10.18 7.56 5.51
N SER A 201 11.11 8.52 5.47
CA SER A 201 11.81 8.99 6.68
C SER A 201 10.85 9.69 7.64
N ASP A 202 11.16 9.73 8.92
CA ASP A 202 10.32 10.43 9.92
C ASP A 202 10.14 11.92 9.58
N SER A 203 11.20 12.57 9.08
CA SER A 203 11.13 13.95 8.59
C SER A 203 10.19 14.13 7.39
N SER A 204 10.11 13.13 6.51
CA SER A 204 9.20 13.14 5.36
C SER A 204 7.75 12.95 5.82
N VAL A 205 7.53 12.05 6.78
CA VAL A 205 6.22 11.82 7.40
C VAL A 205 5.74 13.09 8.11
N GLU A 206 6.58 13.69 8.95
CA GLU A 206 6.32 14.97 9.62
C GLU A 206 5.94 16.05 8.60
N TYR A 207 6.74 16.23 7.54
CA TYR A 207 6.45 17.19 6.48
C TYR A 207 5.08 16.96 5.84
N CYS A 208 4.75 15.72 5.48
CA CYS A 208 3.45 15.37 4.89
C CYS A 208 2.28 15.66 5.83
N LEU A 209 2.42 15.29 7.11
CA LEU A 209 1.40 15.50 8.13
C LEU A 209 1.21 16.99 8.42
N THR A 210 2.27 17.78 8.51
CA THR A 210 2.20 19.24 8.66
C THR A 210 1.54 19.88 7.45
N LEU A 211 1.91 19.47 6.23
CA LEU A 211 1.34 20.02 5.00
C LEU A 211 -0.15 19.69 4.83
N THR A 212 -0.57 18.52 5.29
CA THR A 212 -1.94 18.04 5.10
C THR A 212 -2.83 18.23 6.29
N GLU A 213 -2.31 18.52 7.48
CA GLU A 213 -3.08 18.74 8.71
C GLU A 213 -4.24 17.73 8.88
N PRO A 214 -3.96 16.41 8.91
CA PRO A 214 -4.98 15.42 9.14
C PRO A 214 -5.48 15.52 10.59
N VAL A 215 -6.76 15.25 10.78
CA VAL A 215 -7.40 15.25 12.11
C VAL A 215 -7.29 13.89 12.80
N ALA A 216 -7.06 12.82 12.03
CA ALA A 216 -6.87 11.47 12.53
C ALA A 216 -5.78 10.75 11.73
N ILE A 217 -5.16 9.74 12.35
CA ILE A 217 -4.16 8.89 11.70
C ILE A 217 -4.38 7.41 12.00
N PHE A 218 -4.37 6.57 10.96
CA PHE A 218 -4.35 5.11 11.02
C PHE A 218 -2.91 4.62 11.00
N VAL A 219 -2.54 3.78 11.97
CA VAL A 219 -1.18 3.26 12.18
C VAL A 219 -1.21 1.78 12.55
N ASP A 220 -0.11 1.08 12.34
CA ASP A 220 0.06 -0.31 12.76
C ASP A 220 1.16 -0.46 13.81
N HIS A 221 1.39 -1.69 14.27
CA HIS A 221 2.46 -2.05 15.20
C HIS A 221 3.86 -1.52 14.81
N LYS A 222 4.17 -1.34 13.52
CA LYS A 222 5.50 -0.88 13.07
C LYS A 222 5.61 0.64 13.11
N THR A 223 4.52 1.34 12.85
CA THR A 223 4.53 2.78 12.65
C THR A 223 4.08 3.58 13.87
N ILE A 224 3.37 2.95 14.82
CA ILE A 224 2.86 3.61 16.02
C ILE A 224 3.95 4.36 16.81
N HIS A 225 5.09 3.73 17.07
CA HIS A 225 6.19 4.35 17.82
C HIS A 225 6.78 5.58 17.12
N ARG A 226 6.84 5.54 15.79
CA ARG A 226 7.35 6.64 14.96
C ARG A 226 6.41 7.83 15.02
N VAL A 227 5.10 7.58 15.03
CA VAL A 227 4.09 8.61 15.18
C VAL A 227 4.16 9.25 16.57
N ASN A 228 4.43 8.49 17.64
CA ASN A 228 4.59 9.06 18.99
C ASN A 228 5.59 10.23 19.02
N ALA A 229 6.75 10.04 18.37
CA ALA A 229 7.81 11.05 18.34
C ALA A 229 7.43 12.30 17.53
N ILE A 230 6.54 12.17 16.56
CA ILE A 230 6.15 13.24 15.63
C ILE A 230 4.92 14.01 16.15
N LEU A 231 4.02 13.36 16.89
CA LEU A 231 2.75 13.93 17.34
C LEU A 231 2.84 15.30 18.04
N PRO A 232 3.82 15.58 18.93
CA PRO A 232 3.92 16.90 19.55
C PRO A 232 4.05 18.06 18.56
N LYS A 233 4.51 17.78 17.33
CA LYS A 233 4.68 18.77 16.26
C LYS A 233 3.47 18.87 15.34
N ILE A 234 2.53 17.93 15.42
CA ILE A 234 1.34 17.85 14.56
C ILE A 234 0.08 18.00 15.42
N PRO A 235 -0.24 19.21 15.90
CA PRO A 235 -1.35 19.43 16.83
C PRO A 235 -2.73 19.19 16.21
N SER A 236 -2.81 19.09 14.89
CA SER A 236 -4.03 18.79 14.12
C SER A 236 -4.54 17.37 14.36
N ILE A 237 -3.67 16.39 14.63
CA ILE A 237 -4.08 15.01 14.89
C ILE A 237 -4.65 14.92 16.31
N LYS A 238 -5.94 14.59 16.39
CA LYS A 238 -6.68 14.38 17.65
C LYS A 238 -7.13 12.95 17.85
N THR A 239 -6.95 12.09 16.85
CA THR A 239 -7.39 10.69 16.91
C THR A 239 -6.37 9.77 16.27
N ILE A 240 -6.07 8.66 16.94
CA ILE A 240 -5.23 7.58 16.44
C ILE A 240 -6.09 6.32 16.33
N ILE A 241 -6.11 5.73 15.14
CA ILE A 241 -6.75 4.44 14.89
C ILE A 241 -5.61 3.42 14.74
N TYR A 242 -5.48 2.54 15.72
CA TYR A 242 -4.40 1.56 15.79
C TYR A 242 -4.85 0.20 15.27
N ASN A 243 -4.02 -0.38 14.41
CA ASN A 243 -4.13 -1.74 13.92
C ASN A 243 -3.12 -2.65 14.63
N PRO A 244 -3.57 -3.47 15.60
CA PRO A 244 -2.69 -4.36 16.34
C PRO A 244 -2.15 -5.47 15.45
N LEU A 245 -1.02 -6.04 15.88
CA LEU A 245 -0.58 -7.36 15.42
C LEU A 245 -0.92 -8.36 16.53
N GLU A 246 -1.46 -9.53 16.19
CA GLU A 246 -1.89 -10.56 17.16
C GLU A 246 -0.80 -10.95 18.19
N THR A 247 0.48 -10.75 17.84
CA THR A 247 1.64 -11.13 18.65
C THR A 247 2.41 -9.94 19.23
N ASP A 248 1.92 -8.72 19.07
CA ASP A 248 2.63 -7.51 19.48
C ASP A 248 2.13 -7.00 20.85
N ASP A 249 2.98 -7.10 21.85
CA ASP A 249 2.83 -6.47 23.18
C ASP A 249 3.45 -5.06 23.17
N SER A 250 3.24 -4.28 22.11
CA SER A 250 3.73 -2.90 22.10
C SER A 250 3.12 -2.14 23.27
N ASP A 251 3.97 -1.47 24.05
CA ASP A 251 3.52 -0.70 25.20
C ASP A 251 2.79 0.57 24.71
N LEU A 252 1.48 0.41 24.51
CA LEU A 252 0.57 1.47 24.10
C LEU A 252 0.21 2.41 25.26
N SER A 253 0.77 2.20 26.46
CA SER A 253 0.45 3.00 27.66
C SER A 253 0.65 4.49 27.43
N LEU A 254 1.72 4.86 26.70
CA LEU A 254 2.05 6.25 26.38
C LEU A 254 0.93 6.97 25.61
N PHE A 255 0.20 6.27 24.75
CA PHE A 255 -0.91 6.84 24.00
C PHE A 255 -2.20 6.83 24.80
N LYS A 256 -2.42 5.80 25.61
CA LYS A 256 -3.60 5.71 26.48
C LYS A 256 -3.58 6.74 27.62
N GLN A 257 -2.40 7.22 28.01
CA GLN A 257 -2.23 8.26 29.03
C GLN A 257 -2.43 9.69 28.50
N ARG A 258 -2.48 9.87 27.17
CA ARG A 258 -2.70 11.20 26.58
C ARG A 258 -4.17 11.54 26.57
N GLU A 259 -4.56 12.47 27.44
CA GLU A 259 -5.94 12.99 27.50
C GLU A 259 -6.34 13.79 26.25
N ASP A 260 -5.37 14.28 25.47
CA ASP A 260 -5.59 15.13 24.30
C ASP A 260 -5.73 14.36 22.98
N ILE A 261 -5.62 13.02 23.02
CA ILE A 261 -5.77 12.13 21.87
C ILE A 261 -6.79 11.04 22.15
N ASN A 262 -7.74 10.87 21.23
CA ASN A 262 -8.61 9.71 21.19
C ASN A 262 -7.84 8.53 20.58
N PHE A 263 -7.56 7.50 21.39
CA PHE A 263 -6.90 6.28 20.92
C PHE A 263 -7.93 5.17 20.72
N LEU A 264 -7.99 4.61 19.51
CA LEU A 264 -9.00 3.64 19.08
C LEU A 264 -8.33 2.40 18.49
N VAL A 265 -8.88 1.22 18.75
CA VAL A 265 -8.38 -0.04 18.18
C VAL A 265 -9.33 -0.50 17.08
N ILE A 266 -8.83 -0.65 15.84
CA ILE A 266 -9.67 -0.92 14.67
C ILE A 266 -10.54 -2.18 14.79
N ASP A 267 -10.05 -3.20 15.49
CA ASP A 267 -10.79 -4.44 15.71
C ASP A 267 -12.03 -4.24 16.59
N GLU A 268 -12.02 -3.26 17.49
CA GLU A 268 -13.21 -2.90 18.28
C GLU A 268 -14.23 -2.19 17.39
N LEU A 269 -13.77 -1.24 16.58
CA LEU A 269 -14.61 -0.42 15.70
C LEU A 269 -15.34 -1.25 14.64
N LYS A 270 -14.70 -2.27 14.08
CA LYS A 270 -15.28 -3.10 13.01
C LYS A 270 -16.26 -4.15 13.53
N ASN A 271 -16.11 -4.58 14.79
CA ASN A 271 -16.92 -5.63 15.40
C ASN A 271 -18.11 -5.09 16.23
N GLN A 272 -18.17 -3.79 16.48
CA GLN A 272 -19.25 -3.16 17.24
C GLN A 272 -20.11 -2.30 16.31
N SER A 273 -21.42 -2.54 16.28
CA SER A 273 -22.36 -1.67 15.57
C SER A 273 -22.74 -0.46 16.44
N GLN A 274 -22.63 0.75 15.92
CA GLN A 274 -23.28 1.91 16.54
C GLN A 274 -24.76 1.93 16.12
N SER A 275 -25.67 2.06 17.09
CA SER A 275 -27.13 2.12 16.86
C SER A 275 -27.58 3.33 16.03
N THR A 276 -26.69 4.29 15.81
CA THR A 276 -26.98 5.61 15.21
C THR A 276 -26.48 5.75 13.76
N TYR A 277 -26.07 4.68 13.07
CA TYR A 277 -25.68 4.81 11.67
C TYR A 277 -26.89 5.15 10.79
N SER A 278 -27.04 6.43 10.47
CA SER A 278 -27.91 6.88 9.39
C SER A 278 -27.14 6.87 8.08
N ASP A 279 -27.74 6.32 7.02
CA ASP A 279 -27.18 6.35 5.65
C ASP A 279 -27.22 7.76 5.03
N GLU A 280 -27.80 8.73 5.74
CA GLU A 280 -27.90 10.16 5.39
C GLU A 280 -26.54 10.88 5.48
N ILE A 281 -25.60 10.50 4.63
CA ILE A 281 -24.55 11.43 4.21
C ILE A 281 -24.91 11.87 2.81
N ASP A 282 -24.93 13.18 2.56
CA ASP A 282 -25.14 13.67 1.19
C ASP A 282 -24.15 12.99 0.24
N GLU A 283 -24.55 12.79 -1.01
CA GLU A 283 -23.71 12.15 -2.00
C GLU A 283 -22.39 12.93 -2.20
N PRO A 284 -21.26 12.24 -2.42
CA PRO A 284 -20.00 12.90 -2.73
C PRO A 284 -20.10 13.69 -4.03
N THR A 285 -19.47 14.86 -4.04
CA THR A 285 -19.40 15.73 -5.21
C THR A 285 -18.14 15.49 -6.03
N LEU A 286 -18.11 15.96 -7.27
CA LEU A 286 -16.91 15.90 -8.12
C LEU A 286 -15.76 16.76 -7.62
N SER A 287 -16.03 17.73 -6.74
CA SER A 287 -15.02 18.56 -6.09
C SER A 287 -14.37 17.88 -4.89
N ASP A 288 -15.01 16.85 -4.33
CA ASP A 288 -14.53 16.17 -3.12
C ASP A 288 -13.20 15.48 -3.42
N THR A 289 -12.21 15.71 -2.55
CA THR A 289 -10.91 15.05 -2.68
C THR A 289 -10.97 13.71 -1.97
N VAL A 290 -10.83 12.63 -2.72
CA VAL A 290 -10.96 11.28 -2.16
C VAL A 290 -9.63 10.79 -1.60
N VAL A 291 -8.56 10.89 -2.39
CA VAL A 291 -7.23 10.38 -2.00
C VAL A 291 -6.15 11.42 -2.24
N LEU A 292 -5.29 11.61 -1.23
CA LEU A 292 -4.01 12.29 -1.32
C LEU A 292 -2.90 11.24 -1.16
N MET A 293 -2.12 11.03 -2.21
CA MET A 293 -1.03 10.05 -2.18
C MET A 293 0.31 10.77 -2.24
N PHE A 294 1.18 10.51 -1.27
CA PHE A 294 2.53 11.06 -1.25
C PHE A 294 3.51 10.07 -1.86
N THR A 295 4.24 10.51 -2.88
CA THR A 295 5.34 9.74 -3.49
C THR A 295 6.67 10.38 -3.16
N SER A 296 7.70 9.58 -2.92
CA SER A 296 9.08 10.06 -2.82
C SER A 296 9.51 10.61 -4.19
N GLY A 297 9.42 11.93 -4.37
CA GLY A 297 9.92 12.58 -5.57
C GLY A 297 11.44 12.45 -5.67
N SER A 298 11.99 12.63 -6.87
CA SER A 298 13.44 12.65 -7.13
C SER A 298 14.22 13.69 -6.30
N THR A 299 13.52 14.67 -5.73
CA THR A 299 14.05 15.78 -4.93
C THR A 299 14.13 15.47 -3.43
N GLY A 300 13.80 14.25 -2.98
CA GLY A 300 13.82 13.85 -1.56
C GLY A 300 12.63 14.36 -0.74
N ILE A 301 12.03 15.51 -1.11
CA ILE A 301 10.79 16.03 -0.53
C ILE A 301 9.60 15.28 -1.13
N PRO A 302 8.72 14.64 -0.33
CA PRO A 302 7.52 13.99 -0.82
C PRO A 302 6.59 14.97 -1.53
N LYS A 303 6.13 14.60 -2.73
CA LYS A 303 5.14 15.39 -3.48
C LYS A 303 3.77 14.73 -3.31
N GLY A 304 2.80 15.51 -2.84
CA GLY A 304 1.42 15.06 -2.67
C GLY A 304 0.66 15.17 -4.00
N PHE A 305 0.15 14.04 -4.50
CA PHE A 305 -0.74 14.01 -5.65
C PHE A 305 -2.19 14.10 -5.17
N LYS A 306 -2.90 15.17 -5.55
CA LYS A 306 -4.33 15.32 -5.24
C LYS A 306 -5.18 14.58 -6.26
N ASN A 307 -5.75 13.44 -5.87
CA ASN A 307 -6.67 12.72 -6.74
C ASN A 307 -8.12 13.19 -6.51
N LYS A 308 -8.47 14.32 -7.14
CA LYS A 308 -9.88 14.69 -7.41
C LYS A 308 -10.46 13.88 -8.59
N ALA A 309 -9.57 13.23 -9.35
CA ALA A 309 -9.84 12.60 -10.61
C ALA A 309 -10.45 11.20 -10.48
N LEU A 310 -10.59 10.62 -9.29
CA LEU A 310 -11.24 9.31 -9.17
C LEU A 310 -12.74 9.42 -9.50
N ASN A 311 -13.45 10.40 -8.93
CA ASN A 311 -14.86 10.67 -9.28
C ASN A 311 -15.00 11.19 -10.73
N LYS A 312 -14.01 11.92 -11.25
CA LYS A 312 -14.01 12.41 -12.64
C LYS A 312 -13.69 11.30 -13.66
N GLY A 313 -12.77 10.41 -13.33
CA GLY A 313 -12.38 9.23 -14.11
C GLY A 313 -13.49 8.21 -14.12
N LEU A 314 -14.15 7.98 -12.98
CA LEU A 314 -15.40 7.23 -12.92
C LEU A 314 -16.43 7.74 -13.92
N ARG A 315 -16.68 9.05 -13.98
CA ARG A 315 -17.57 9.63 -15.00
C ARG A 315 -17.10 9.47 -16.45
N SER A 316 -15.80 9.31 -16.73
CA SER A 316 -15.34 8.98 -18.08
C SER A 316 -15.42 7.48 -18.37
N LEU A 317 -15.53 6.64 -17.34
CA LEU A 317 -15.81 5.21 -17.46
C LEU A 317 -17.33 4.94 -17.54
N THR A 318 -18.17 5.86 -17.04
CA THR A 318 -19.64 5.78 -17.06
C THR A 318 -20.30 6.52 -18.24
N ARG A 319 -19.52 7.16 -19.12
CA ARG A 319 -20.00 7.86 -20.33
C ARG A 319 -19.59 7.07 -21.55
#